data_AF-A0A0J7KPS3-F1
#
_entry.id   AF-A0A0J7KPS3-F1
#
_cell.length_a   1.000
_cell.length_b   1.000
_cell.length_c   1.000
_cell.angle_alpha   90.00
_cell.angle_beta   90.00
_cell.angle_gamma   90.00
#
_symmetry.space_group_name_H-M   'P 1'
#
loop_
_entity.id
_entity.type
_entity.pdbx_description
1 polymer ?
#
loop_
_entity_poly.entity_id
_entity_poly.type
_entity_poly.pdbx_seq_one_letter_code
_entity_poly.pdbx_strand_id
1 'polypeptide(L)'
;MGQTMGRMPETWQGLLEEKDRVLHWSSEVLARVQDNVTNEDTFLMDYDDDKVDAKIDTWIKTNQTRVDETFNKFANASDVLKNVVKTGIEKLIEEVRTKMRKDYRNAYNDIKKFNKKVDQLGADERKIHADIQKLEEECAGDVQKFQKKFGPLRVKVFDNLRTGEKMIFQDKRLKTDFTKKVYDIDHKYSADCTKRIDKMLKDFEKCAIKQETRNDNDD
;
A
#
# COMPACT_ATOMS: atom_id res chain seq x y z
N MET A 1 -2.11 0.66 27.51
CA MET A 1 -1.97 0.40 28.96
C MET A 1 -0.80 1.23 29.45
N GLY A 2 -1.01 2.19 30.36
CA GLY A 2 0.08 3.04 30.86
C GLY A 2 0.93 2.30 31.88
N GLN A 3 2.02 1.66 31.43
CA GLN A 3 2.98 1.07 32.37
C GLN A 3 3.94 2.15 32.88
N THR A 4 3.89 2.37 34.20
CA THR A 4 4.81 3.25 34.91
C THR A 4 6.12 2.52 35.17
N MET A 5 7.25 3.10 34.74
CA MET A 5 8.58 2.65 35.15
C MET A 5 8.68 2.71 36.68
N GLY A 6 8.90 1.55 37.31
CA GLY A 6 9.16 1.47 38.76
C GLY A 6 10.55 2.00 39.13
N ARG A 7 10.81 2.21 40.42
CA ARG A 7 12.15 2.57 40.94
C ARG A 7 13.19 1.52 40.51
N MET A 8 14.41 1.96 40.21
CA MET A 8 15.52 1.07 39.88
C MET A 8 15.82 0.15 41.09
N PRO A 9 15.91 -1.18 40.91
CA PRO A 9 16.31 -2.08 41.99
C PRO A 9 17.72 -1.78 42.52
N GLU A 10 17.92 -1.98 43.81
CA GLU A 10 19.20 -1.70 44.51
C GLU A 10 20.03 -2.97 44.74
N THR A 11 19.46 -4.15 44.53
CA THR A 11 20.12 -5.45 44.69
C THR A 11 20.48 -6.05 43.34
N TRP A 12 21.56 -6.83 43.30
CA TRP A 12 21.98 -7.53 42.07
C TRP A 12 20.86 -8.43 41.52
N GLN A 13 20.25 -9.24 42.38
CA GLN A 13 19.15 -10.12 42.00
C GLN A 13 17.95 -9.34 41.42
N GLY A 14 17.55 -8.24 42.06
CA GLY A 14 16.46 -7.40 41.56
C GLY A 14 16.79 -6.73 40.23
N LEU A 15 18.06 -6.40 39.98
CA LEU A 15 18.50 -5.86 38.68
C LEU A 15 18.41 -6.90 37.57
N LEU A 16 18.72 -8.17 37.85
CA LEU A 16 18.55 -9.25 36.87
C LEU A 16 17.06 -9.50 36.55
N GLU A 17 16.19 -9.48 37.56
CA GLU A 17 14.75 -9.62 37.36
C GLU A 17 14.18 -8.46 36.51
N GLU A 18 14.59 -7.22 36.80
CA GLU A 18 14.19 -6.07 35.97
C GLU A 18 14.83 -6.12 34.57
N LYS A 19 16.06 -6.63 34.43
CA LYS A 19 16.70 -6.89 33.12
C LYS A 19 15.81 -7.79 32.28
N ASP A 20 15.39 -8.93 32.82
CA ASP A 20 14.57 -9.91 32.11
C ASP A 20 13.20 -9.33 31.76
N ARG A 21 12.60 -8.56 32.67
CA ARG A 21 11.37 -7.82 32.39
C ARG A 21 11.55 -6.82 31.25
N VAL A 22 12.63 -6.05 31.22
CA VAL A 22 12.90 -5.08 30.15
C VAL A 22 13.20 -5.80 28.84
N LEU A 23 13.91 -6.93 28.87
CA LEU A 23 14.12 -7.78 27.69
C LEU A 23 12.81 -8.31 27.11
N HIS A 24 11.87 -8.73 27.96
CA HIS A 24 10.53 -9.12 27.51
C HIS A 24 9.83 -7.98 26.75
N TRP A 25 9.86 -6.76 27.30
CA TRP A 25 9.28 -5.59 26.62
C TRP A 25 10.02 -5.19 25.34
N SER A 26 11.32 -5.36 25.33
CA SER A 26 12.13 -5.17 24.13
C SER A 26 11.74 -6.16 23.04
N SER A 27 11.53 -7.44 23.39
CA SER A 27 11.00 -8.45 22.47
C SER A 27 9.60 -8.11 21.96
N GLU A 28 8.73 -7.53 22.80
CA GLU A 28 7.39 -7.07 22.39
C GLU A 28 7.46 -5.95 21.34
N VAL A 29 8.40 -5.00 21.47
CA VAL A 29 8.63 -3.98 20.43
C VAL A 29 9.05 -4.63 19.12
N LEU A 30 9.98 -5.59 19.17
CA LEU A 30 10.45 -6.31 17.99
C LEU A 30 9.36 -7.14 17.32
N ALA A 31 8.51 -7.80 18.11
CA ALA A 31 7.36 -8.55 17.60
C ALA A 31 6.40 -7.63 16.83
N ARG A 32 6.10 -6.44 17.37
CA ARG A 32 5.23 -5.46 16.69
C ARG A 32 5.83 -4.94 15.38
N VAL A 33 7.14 -4.73 15.34
CA VAL A 33 7.84 -4.36 14.10
C VAL A 33 7.69 -5.47 13.06
N GLN A 34 7.88 -6.73 13.47
CA GLN A 34 7.72 -7.87 12.58
C GLN A 34 6.28 -8.00 12.07
N ASP A 35 5.29 -7.86 12.96
CA ASP A 35 3.87 -7.86 12.59
C ASP A 35 3.54 -6.76 11.58
N ASN A 36 4.15 -5.57 11.70
CA ASN A 36 3.94 -4.49 10.73
C ASN A 36 4.39 -4.90 9.32
N VAL A 37 5.56 -5.53 9.20
CA VAL A 37 6.09 -6.02 7.91
C VAL A 37 5.14 -7.05 7.30
N THR A 38 4.72 -8.06 8.06
CA THR A 38 3.79 -9.10 7.57
C THR A 38 2.43 -8.51 7.17
N ASN A 39 1.91 -7.54 7.94
CA ASN A 39 0.65 -6.88 7.64
C ASN A 39 0.75 -5.95 6.43
N GLU A 40 1.91 -5.34 6.16
CA GLU A 40 2.16 -4.55 4.95
C GLU A 40 2.10 -5.41 3.70
N ASP A 41 2.82 -6.54 3.69
CA ASP A 41 2.84 -7.46 2.56
C ASP A 41 1.43 -7.96 2.24
N THR A 42 0.68 -8.37 3.27
CA THR A 42 -0.71 -8.82 3.13
C THR A 42 -1.61 -7.70 2.60
N PHE A 43 -1.46 -6.47 3.10
CA PHE A 43 -2.25 -5.33 2.66
C PHE A 43 -2.03 -5.01 1.18
N LEU A 44 -0.80 -5.15 0.69
CA LEU A 44 -0.45 -4.85 -0.71
C LEU A 44 -0.95 -5.87 -1.72
N MET A 45 -1.24 -7.11 -1.31
CA MET A 45 -1.76 -8.15 -2.21
C MET A 45 -3.08 -7.75 -2.90
N ASP A 46 -3.89 -6.90 -2.27
CA ASP A 46 -5.14 -6.41 -2.84
C ASP A 46 -4.95 -5.28 -3.90
N TYR A 47 -3.71 -4.81 -4.07
CA TYR A 47 -3.37 -3.65 -4.90
C TYR A 47 -2.19 -3.90 -5.84
N ASP A 48 -1.86 -5.16 -6.09
CA ASP A 48 -0.83 -5.53 -7.07
C ASP A 48 -1.25 -5.21 -8.52
N ASP A 49 -0.29 -5.31 -9.44
CA ASP A 49 -0.52 -4.99 -10.85
C ASP A 49 -1.58 -5.92 -11.49
N ASP A 50 -1.71 -7.17 -11.02
CA ASP A 50 -2.70 -8.13 -11.52
C ASP A 50 -4.13 -7.76 -11.09
N LYS A 51 -4.31 -7.27 -9.85
CA LYS A 51 -5.58 -6.72 -9.37
C LYS A 51 -5.98 -5.47 -10.14
N VAL A 52 -5.02 -4.60 -10.44
CA VAL A 52 -5.27 -3.40 -11.25
C VAL A 52 -5.74 -3.80 -12.66
N ASP A 53 -5.07 -4.76 -13.28
CA ASP A 53 -5.43 -5.23 -14.61
C ASP A 53 -6.82 -5.87 -14.65
N ALA A 54 -7.12 -6.74 -13.69
CA ALA A 54 -8.44 -7.39 -13.59
C ALA A 54 -9.58 -6.37 -13.44
N LYS A 55 -9.36 -5.27 -12.70
CA LYS A 55 -10.33 -4.17 -12.59
C LYS A 55 -10.54 -3.47 -13.94
N ILE A 56 -9.46 -3.12 -14.63
CA ILE A 56 -9.52 -2.46 -15.93
C ILE A 56 -10.24 -3.37 -16.94
N ASP A 57 -9.89 -4.65 -17.00
CA ASP A 57 -10.54 -5.62 -17.87
C ASP A 57 -12.04 -5.72 -17.61
N THR A 58 -12.46 -5.63 -16.35
CA THR A 58 -13.88 -5.61 -15.98
C THR A 58 -14.59 -4.36 -16.52
N TRP A 59 -13.97 -3.18 -16.44
CA TRP A 59 -14.52 -1.94 -16.99
C TRP A 59 -14.64 -1.99 -18.52
N ILE A 60 -13.64 -2.57 -19.19
CA ILE A 60 -13.65 -2.75 -20.65
C ILE A 60 -14.73 -3.74 -21.06
N LYS A 61 -14.81 -4.91 -20.40
CA LYS A 61 -15.87 -5.90 -20.65
C LYS A 61 -17.27 -5.31 -20.47
N THR A 62 -17.46 -4.46 -19.46
CA THR A 62 -18.73 -3.76 -19.23
C THR A 62 -19.09 -2.83 -20.38
N ASN A 63 -18.09 -2.20 -21.01
CA ASN A 63 -18.30 -1.35 -22.18
C ASN A 63 -18.37 -2.15 -23.50
N GLN A 64 -17.91 -3.40 -23.53
CA GLN A 64 -17.90 -4.24 -24.72
C GLN A 64 -19.31 -4.46 -25.28
N THR A 65 -20.30 -4.69 -24.42
CA THR A 65 -21.71 -4.81 -24.85
C THR A 65 -22.17 -3.60 -25.65
N ARG A 66 -21.78 -2.39 -25.23
CA ARG A 66 -22.15 -1.15 -25.92
C ARG A 66 -21.44 -1.01 -27.26
N VAL A 67 -20.18 -1.44 -27.33
CA VAL A 67 -19.41 -1.48 -28.58
C VAL A 67 -20.07 -2.45 -29.57
N ASP A 68 -20.43 -3.65 -29.12
CA ASP A 68 -21.07 -4.67 -29.94
C ASP A 68 -22.45 -4.22 -30.43
N GLU A 69 -23.26 -3.59 -29.57
CA GLU A 69 -24.54 -2.98 -29.94
C GLU A 69 -24.38 -1.91 -31.04
N THR A 70 -23.41 -1.01 -30.89
CA THR A 70 -23.14 0.01 -31.92
C THR A 70 -22.66 -0.62 -33.23
N PHE A 71 -21.80 -1.64 -33.17
CA PHE A 71 -21.36 -2.34 -34.38
C PHE A 71 -22.48 -3.11 -35.07
N ASN A 72 -23.40 -3.71 -34.31
CA ASN A 72 -24.56 -4.40 -34.87
C ASN A 72 -25.55 -3.43 -35.52
N LYS A 73 -25.72 -2.23 -34.95
CA LYS A 73 -26.53 -1.16 -35.55
C LYS A 73 -26.00 -0.72 -36.92
N PHE A 74 -24.69 -0.73 -37.10
CA PHE A 74 -24.02 -0.42 -38.37
C PHE A 74 -23.30 -1.65 -38.92
N ALA A 75 -24.04 -2.75 -39.12
CA ALA A 75 -23.48 -4.03 -39.56
C ALA A 75 -22.67 -3.91 -40.87
N ASN A 76 -23.14 -3.05 -41.78
CA ASN A 76 -22.54 -2.78 -43.11
C ASN A 76 -21.34 -1.82 -43.06
N ALA A 77 -21.01 -1.23 -41.91
CA ALA A 77 -19.83 -0.37 -41.79
C ALA A 77 -18.56 -1.17 -42.08
N SER A 78 -17.60 -0.53 -42.76
CA SER A 78 -16.34 -1.18 -43.14
C SER A 78 -15.55 -1.71 -41.94
N ASP A 79 -14.84 -2.83 -42.15
CA ASP A 79 -13.94 -3.39 -41.16
C ASP A 79 -12.82 -2.44 -40.76
N VAL A 80 -12.42 -1.53 -41.66
CA VAL A 80 -11.46 -0.46 -41.36
C VAL A 80 -11.99 0.44 -40.23
N LEU A 81 -13.26 0.87 -40.29
CA LEU A 81 -13.87 1.69 -39.24
C LEU A 81 -14.00 0.93 -37.92
N LYS A 82 -14.43 -0.34 -37.96
CA LYS A 82 -14.52 -1.19 -36.77
C LYS A 82 -13.15 -1.42 -36.14
N ASN A 83 -12.11 -1.63 -36.94
CA ASN A 83 -10.74 -1.82 -36.46
C ASN A 83 -10.15 -0.57 -35.82
N VAL A 84 -10.47 0.64 -36.31
CA VAL A 84 -10.05 1.89 -35.65
C VAL A 84 -10.56 1.95 -34.21
N VAL A 85 -11.81 1.57 -33.96
CA VAL A 85 -12.38 1.52 -32.62
C VAL A 85 -11.70 0.45 -31.76
N LYS A 86 -11.51 -0.77 -32.29
CA LYS A 86 -10.84 -1.88 -31.57
C LYS A 86 -9.41 -1.50 -31.15
N THR A 87 -8.60 -1.01 -32.09
CA THR A 87 -7.22 -0.55 -31.79
C THR A 87 -7.21 0.66 -30.86
N GLY A 88 -8.21 1.54 -30.95
CA GLY A 88 -8.38 2.66 -30.01
C GLY A 88 -8.63 2.19 -28.58
N ILE A 89 -9.46 1.17 -28.41
CA ILE A 89 -9.73 0.54 -27.11
C ILE A 89 -8.47 -0.15 -26.56
N GLU A 90 -7.75 -0.92 -27.38
CA GLU A 90 -6.48 -1.55 -26.97
C GLU A 90 -5.46 -0.53 -26.46
N LYS A 91 -5.29 0.59 -27.19
CA LYS A 91 -4.40 1.69 -26.75
C LYS A 91 -4.87 2.33 -25.45
N LEU A 92 -6.19 2.51 -25.29
CA LEU A 92 -6.77 3.03 -24.07
C LEU A 92 -6.49 2.13 -22.87
N ILE A 93 -6.59 0.81 -23.03
CA ILE A 93 -6.28 -0.17 -21.97
C ILE A 93 -4.86 0.00 -21.49
N GLU A 94 -3.88 -0.01 -22.39
CA GLU A 94 -2.47 0.11 -22.03
C GLU A 94 -2.13 1.47 -21.40
N GLU A 95 -2.73 2.55 -21.89
CA GLU A 95 -2.58 3.88 -21.30
C GLU A 95 -3.10 3.91 -19.86
N VAL A 96 -4.30 3.36 -19.63
CA VAL A 96 -4.97 3.35 -18.32
C VAL A 96 -4.19 2.47 -17.36
N ARG A 97 -3.79 1.25 -17.76
CA ARG A 97 -2.94 0.36 -16.95
C ARG A 97 -1.68 1.09 -16.47
N THR A 98 -0.94 1.68 -17.40
CA THR A 98 0.31 2.37 -17.09
C THR A 98 0.11 3.52 -16.10
N LYS A 99 -0.90 4.36 -16.35
CA LYS A 99 -1.16 5.55 -15.52
C LYS A 99 -1.73 5.18 -14.15
N MET A 100 -2.66 4.24 -14.10
CA MET A 100 -3.30 3.79 -12.87
C MET A 100 -2.31 3.11 -11.93
N ARG A 101 -1.45 2.21 -12.45
CA ARG A 101 -0.36 1.60 -11.67
C ARG A 101 0.59 2.66 -11.10
N LYS A 102 0.93 3.68 -11.89
CA LYS A 102 1.77 4.80 -11.43
C LYS A 102 1.08 5.58 -10.29
N ASP A 103 -0.20 5.86 -10.43
CA ASP A 103 -0.96 6.61 -9.42
C ASP A 103 -1.13 5.81 -8.12
N TYR A 104 -1.36 4.49 -8.20
CA TYR A 104 -1.36 3.59 -7.05
C TYR A 104 -0.01 3.60 -6.32
N ARG A 105 1.10 3.45 -7.05
CA ARG A 105 2.46 3.55 -6.46
C ARG A 105 2.68 4.89 -5.80
N ASN A 106 2.18 5.97 -6.38
CA ASN A 106 2.29 7.30 -5.80
C ASN A 106 1.47 7.43 -4.50
N ALA A 107 0.26 6.88 -4.47
CA ALA A 107 -0.57 6.83 -3.26
C ALA A 107 0.12 6.02 -2.14
N TYR A 108 0.88 4.99 -2.50
CA TYR A 108 1.61 4.13 -1.57
C TYR A 108 2.81 4.80 -0.90
N ASN A 109 3.35 5.89 -1.46
CA ASN A 109 4.59 6.49 -0.98
C ASN A 109 4.57 6.90 0.50
N ASP A 110 3.41 7.30 1.02
CA ASP A 110 3.28 7.69 2.43
C ASP A 110 3.42 6.48 3.37
N ILE A 111 2.78 5.35 3.02
CA ILE A 111 2.92 4.08 3.73
C ILE A 111 4.38 3.60 3.65
N LYS A 112 4.99 3.61 2.45
CA LYS A 112 6.40 3.24 2.26
C LYS A 112 7.35 4.06 3.13
N LYS A 113 7.15 5.37 3.23
CA LYS A 113 7.96 6.24 4.11
C LYS A 113 7.74 5.92 5.58
N PHE A 114 6.53 5.53 5.96
CA PHE A 114 6.21 5.13 7.32
C PHE A 114 6.87 3.80 7.68
N ASN A 115 6.84 2.80 6.81
CA ASN A 115 7.46 1.50 7.07
C ASN A 115 8.98 1.60 7.27
N LYS A 116 9.66 2.49 6.53
CA LYS A 116 11.07 2.82 6.81
C LYS A 116 11.32 3.30 8.25
N LYS A 117 10.37 4.01 8.86
CA LYS A 117 10.48 4.44 10.27
C LYS A 117 10.25 3.27 11.23
N VAL A 118 9.35 2.36 10.88
CA VAL A 118 9.12 1.12 11.64
C VAL A 118 10.36 0.22 11.58
N ASP A 119 10.98 0.08 10.40
CA ASP A 119 12.24 -0.66 10.23
C ASP A 119 13.37 -0.07 11.06
N GLN A 120 13.50 1.26 11.06
CA GLN A 120 14.49 1.96 11.87
C GLN A 120 14.26 1.71 13.37
N LEU A 121 13.01 1.78 13.84
CA LEU A 121 12.65 1.45 15.21
C LEU A 121 13.08 0.01 15.55
N GLY A 122 12.84 -0.95 14.67
CA GLY A 122 13.29 -2.33 14.86
C GLY A 122 14.81 -2.50 14.87
N ALA A 123 15.53 -1.77 14.03
CA ALA A 123 16.99 -1.80 14.02
C ALA A 123 17.58 -1.23 15.33
N ASP A 124 17.04 -0.10 15.79
CA ASP A 124 17.46 0.53 17.04
C ASP A 124 17.13 -0.36 18.25
N GLU A 125 15.94 -0.96 18.26
CA GLU A 125 15.51 -1.87 19.32
C GLU A 125 16.36 -3.15 19.35
N ARG A 126 16.71 -3.75 18.21
CA ARG A 126 17.61 -4.93 18.16
C ARG A 126 18.95 -4.63 18.80
N LYS A 127 19.48 -3.43 18.59
CA LYS A 127 20.72 -2.99 19.22
C LYS A 127 20.57 -2.85 20.74
N ILE A 128 19.50 -2.18 21.19
CA ILE A 128 19.20 -2.03 22.62
C ILE A 128 19.03 -3.40 23.29
N HIS A 129 18.30 -4.31 22.66
CA HIS A 129 18.08 -5.67 23.14
C HIS A 129 19.41 -6.41 23.35
N ALA A 130 20.28 -6.39 22.34
CA ALA A 130 21.60 -7.02 22.41
C ALA A 130 22.51 -6.36 23.46
N ASP A 131 22.46 -5.04 23.60
CA ASP A 131 23.22 -4.32 24.62
C ASP A 131 22.76 -4.71 26.03
N ILE A 132 21.45 -4.87 26.26
CA ILE A 132 20.90 -5.32 27.56
C ILE A 132 21.32 -6.76 27.88
N GLN A 133 21.30 -7.66 26.89
CA GLN A 133 21.71 -9.07 27.09
C GLN A 133 23.15 -9.19 27.60
N LYS A 134 24.06 -8.32 27.13
CA LYS A 134 25.49 -8.34 27.52
C LYS A 134 25.79 -7.73 28.89
N LEU A 135 24.86 -6.98 29.47
CA LEU A 135 25.12 -6.21 30.70
C LEU A 135 25.52 -7.08 31.89
N GLU A 136 24.95 -8.28 32.00
CA GLU A 136 25.24 -9.19 33.09
C GLU A 136 26.70 -9.61 33.08
N GLU A 137 27.20 -10.07 31.93
CA GLU A 137 28.60 -10.45 31.72
C GLU A 137 29.55 -9.25 31.89
N GLU A 138 29.20 -8.08 31.34
CA GLU A 138 30.04 -6.89 31.39
C GLU A 138 30.18 -6.27 32.79
N CYS A 139 29.17 -6.46 33.65
CA CYS A 139 29.14 -5.87 34.99
C CYS A 139 29.56 -6.85 36.08
N ALA A 140 29.50 -8.17 35.84
CA ALA A 140 30.05 -9.21 36.72
C ALA A 140 29.70 -9.05 38.21
N GLY A 141 28.45 -8.69 38.52
CA GLY A 141 27.98 -8.47 39.91
C GLY A 141 28.08 -7.03 40.42
N ASP A 142 28.68 -6.10 39.68
CA ASP A 142 28.77 -4.69 40.06
C ASP A 142 27.43 -3.96 39.84
N VAL A 143 26.71 -3.77 40.95
CA VAL A 143 25.40 -3.11 41.02
C VAL A 143 25.44 -1.68 40.47
N GLN A 144 26.43 -0.87 40.85
CA GLN A 144 26.48 0.54 40.46
C GLN A 144 26.77 0.68 38.96
N LYS A 145 27.72 -0.12 38.46
CA LYS A 145 28.06 -0.15 37.04
C LYS A 145 26.89 -0.64 36.19
N PHE A 146 26.17 -1.66 36.65
CA PHE A 146 24.98 -2.17 35.97
C PHE A 146 23.88 -1.12 35.92
N GLN A 147 23.51 -0.51 37.05
CA GLN A 147 22.50 0.56 37.10
C GLN A 147 22.81 1.71 36.13
N LYS A 148 24.08 2.13 36.08
CA LYS A 148 24.52 3.23 35.21
C LYS A 148 24.36 2.92 33.72
N LYS A 149 24.63 1.68 33.30
CA LYS A 149 24.47 1.24 31.90
C LYS A 149 23.04 0.85 31.55
N PHE A 150 22.36 0.14 32.45
CA PHE A 150 21.02 -0.39 32.26
C PHE A 150 19.96 0.71 32.26
N GLY A 151 20.05 1.69 33.16
CA GLY A 151 19.05 2.76 33.31
C GLY A 151 18.69 3.46 32.00
N PRO A 152 19.66 3.97 31.22
CA PRO A 152 19.38 4.57 29.92
C PRO A 152 18.76 3.60 28.91
N LEU A 153 19.18 2.33 28.87
CA LEU A 153 18.65 1.33 27.95
C LEU A 153 17.19 0.99 28.29
N ARG A 154 16.89 0.81 29.58
CA ARG A 154 15.54 0.61 30.11
C ARG A 154 14.60 1.73 29.66
N VAL A 155 15.00 2.99 29.83
CA VAL A 155 14.19 4.14 29.41
C VAL A 155 13.89 4.08 27.91
N LYS A 156 14.89 3.78 27.08
CA LYS A 156 14.72 3.67 25.63
C LYS A 156 13.73 2.58 25.23
N VAL A 157 13.78 1.40 25.85
CA VAL A 157 12.81 0.31 25.57
C VAL A 157 11.38 0.78 25.82
N PHE A 158 11.12 1.44 26.95
CA PHE A 158 9.77 1.94 27.25
C PHE A 158 9.33 3.09 26.35
N ASP A 159 10.24 3.97 25.95
CA ASP A 159 9.96 5.01 24.95
C ASP A 159 9.66 4.40 23.57
N ASN A 160 10.37 3.34 23.19
CA ASN A 160 10.15 2.59 21.95
C ASN A 160 8.82 1.85 21.97
N LEU A 161 8.41 1.26 23.10
CA LEU A 161 7.07 0.70 23.29
C LEU A 161 5.97 1.73 23.03
N ARG A 162 6.07 2.90 23.66
CA ARG A 162 5.12 4.00 23.47
C ARG A 162 5.11 4.49 22.03
N THR A 163 6.27 4.54 21.39
CA THR A 163 6.41 4.92 19.98
C THR A 163 5.75 3.89 19.07
N GLY A 164 5.97 2.59 19.31
CA GLY A 164 5.34 1.49 18.60
C GLY A 164 3.81 1.52 18.71
N GLU A 165 3.26 1.81 19.90
CA GLU A 165 1.80 1.99 20.07
C GLU A 165 1.25 3.12 19.18
N LYS A 166 1.93 4.28 19.14
CA LYS A 166 1.52 5.40 18.28
C LYS A 166 1.61 5.04 16.80
N MET A 167 2.65 4.29 16.42
CA MET A 167 2.85 3.82 15.05
C MET A 167 1.69 2.93 14.59
N ILE A 168 1.13 2.06 15.43
CA ILE A 168 -0.05 1.24 15.08
C ILE A 168 -1.25 2.12 14.64
N PHE A 169 -1.53 3.21 15.36
CA PHE A 169 -2.61 4.12 14.99
C PHE A 169 -2.31 4.89 13.71
N GLN A 170 -1.05 5.28 13.52
CA GLN A 170 -0.62 5.97 12.31
C GLN A 170 -0.71 5.05 11.08
N ASP A 171 -0.29 3.78 11.20
CA ASP A 171 -0.40 2.77 10.15
C ASP A 171 -1.85 2.60 9.69
N LYS A 172 -2.77 2.37 10.64
CA LYS A 172 -4.21 2.25 10.36
C LYS A 172 -4.78 3.46 9.61
N ARG A 173 -4.37 4.67 10.03
CA ARG A 173 -4.79 5.90 9.37
C ARG A 173 -4.24 5.99 7.94
N LEU A 174 -2.95 5.69 7.75
CA LEU A 174 -2.32 5.72 6.43
C LEU A 174 -2.94 4.70 5.48
N LYS A 175 -3.23 3.49 5.94
CA LYS A 175 -3.94 2.46 5.17
C LYS A 175 -5.34 2.91 4.77
N THR A 176 -6.09 3.52 5.70
CA THR A 176 -7.41 4.10 5.41
C THR A 176 -7.33 5.21 4.35
N ASP A 177 -6.36 6.11 4.49
CA ASP A 177 -6.17 7.22 3.55
C ASP A 177 -5.72 6.70 2.17
N PHE A 178 -4.91 5.65 2.12
CA PHE A 178 -4.55 4.96 0.88
C PHE A 178 -5.76 4.35 0.20
N THR A 179 -6.61 3.59 0.91
CA THR A 179 -7.81 2.98 0.33
C THR A 179 -8.74 4.05 -0.26
N LYS A 180 -8.89 5.21 0.39
CA LYS A 180 -9.64 6.35 -0.16
C LYS A 180 -9.02 6.90 -1.45
N LYS A 181 -7.70 7.13 -1.46
CA LYS A 181 -6.99 7.59 -2.66
C LYS A 181 -7.16 6.61 -3.82
N VAL A 182 -7.04 5.31 -3.55
CA VAL A 182 -7.26 4.24 -4.55
C VAL A 182 -8.69 4.29 -5.08
N TYR A 183 -9.68 4.43 -4.21
CA TYR A 183 -11.08 4.58 -4.64
C TYR A 183 -11.29 5.78 -5.58
N ASP A 184 -10.71 6.94 -5.25
CA ASP A 184 -10.79 8.14 -6.09
C ASP A 184 -10.10 7.93 -7.46
N ILE A 185 -8.95 7.25 -7.46
CA ILE A 185 -8.22 6.87 -8.67
C ILE A 185 -9.10 5.95 -9.54
N ASP A 186 -9.71 4.92 -8.94
CA ASP A 186 -10.56 3.95 -9.65
C ASP A 186 -11.74 4.66 -10.32
N HIS A 187 -12.42 5.55 -9.60
CA HIS A 187 -13.54 6.32 -10.13
C HIS A 187 -13.14 7.24 -11.26
N LYS A 188 -12.00 7.93 -11.11
CA LYS A 188 -11.46 8.81 -12.15
C LYS A 188 -11.18 8.05 -13.44
N TYR A 189 -10.47 6.92 -13.38
CA TYR A 189 -10.11 6.15 -14.57
C TYR A 189 -11.30 5.42 -15.18
N SER A 190 -12.19 4.84 -14.37
CA SER A 190 -13.42 4.21 -14.88
C SER A 190 -14.32 5.20 -15.65
N ALA A 191 -14.49 6.42 -15.12
CA ALA A 191 -15.23 7.47 -15.79
C ALA A 191 -14.53 7.97 -17.07
N ASP A 192 -13.20 8.12 -17.06
CA ASP A 192 -12.42 8.51 -18.24
C ASP A 192 -12.49 7.44 -19.34
N CYS A 193 -12.35 6.16 -18.99
CA CYS A 193 -12.52 5.03 -19.91
C CYS A 193 -13.87 5.09 -20.61
N THR A 194 -14.96 5.22 -19.84
CA THR A 194 -16.32 5.28 -20.37
C THR A 194 -16.48 6.48 -21.32
N LYS A 195 -16.02 7.67 -20.92
CA LYS A 195 -16.10 8.88 -21.76
C LYS A 195 -15.34 8.76 -23.07
N ARG A 196 -14.15 8.14 -23.06
CA ARG A 196 -13.33 7.98 -24.25
C ARG A 196 -13.92 6.93 -25.20
N ILE A 197 -14.46 5.83 -24.66
CA ILE A 197 -15.20 4.84 -25.46
C ILE A 197 -16.42 5.48 -26.10
N ASP A 198 -17.21 6.25 -25.36
CA ASP A 198 -18.37 6.97 -25.89
C ASP A 198 -18.01 7.89 -27.05
N LYS A 199 -16.86 8.58 -26.93
CA LYS A 199 -16.36 9.43 -27.99
C LYS A 199 -15.98 8.62 -29.24
N MET A 200 -15.26 7.51 -29.07
CA MET A 200 -14.89 6.61 -30.17
C MET A 200 -16.12 6.05 -30.88
N LEU A 201 -17.14 5.65 -30.13
CA LEU A 201 -18.40 5.16 -30.70
C LEU A 201 -19.14 6.27 -31.46
N LYS A 202 -19.27 7.48 -30.90
CA LYS A 202 -19.90 8.62 -31.61
C LYS A 202 -19.17 8.99 -32.90
N ASP A 203 -17.84 8.94 -32.90
CA ASP A 203 -17.04 9.22 -34.08
C ASP A 203 -17.19 8.10 -35.13
N PHE A 204 -17.28 6.84 -34.68
CA PHE A 204 -17.63 5.69 -35.54
C PHE A 204 -19.02 5.85 -36.17
N GLU A 205 -20.05 6.17 -35.40
CA GLU A 205 -21.42 6.35 -35.92
C GLU A 205 -21.47 7.43 -37.01
N LYS A 206 -20.81 8.57 -36.78
CA LYS A 206 -20.71 9.66 -37.79
C LYS A 206 -20.01 9.21 -39.07
N CYS A 207 -18.97 8.38 -38.96
CA CYS A 207 -18.25 7.86 -40.11
C CYS A 207 -19.06 6.79 -40.85
N ALA A 208 -19.77 5.92 -40.13
CA ALA A 208 -20.63 4.89 -40.70
C ALA A 208 -21.79 5.50 -41.51
N ILE A 209 -22.49 6.50 -40.96
CA ILE A 209 -23.56 7.22 -41.65
C ILE A 209 -23.05 7.88 -42.95
N LYS A 210 -21.85 8.50 -42.90
CA LYS A 210 -21.23 9.07 -44.10
C LYS A 210 -20.88 8.03 -45.16
N GLN A 211 -20.53 6.82 -44.74
CA GLN A 211 -20.24 5.72 -45.66
C GLN A 211 -21.51 5.22 -46.34
N GLU A 212 -22.61 5.04 -45.59
CA GLU A 212 -23.92 4.65 -46.12
C GLU A 212 -24.44 5.68 -47.14
N THR A 213 -24.47 6.97 -46.78
CA THR A 213 -24.92 8.04 -47.69
C THR A 213 -24.08 8.22 -48.96
N ARG A 214 -22.82 7.76 -48.99
CA ARG A 214 -22.01 7.79 -50.21
C ARG A 214 -22.33 6.62 -51.13
N ASN A 215 -22.52 5.44 -50.56
CA ASN A 215 -22.90 4.27 -51.33
C ASN A 215 -24.28 4.45 -51.98
N ASP A 216 -25.22 5.14 -51.31
CA ASP A 216 -26.56 5.43 -51.86
C ASP A 216 -26.58 6.47 -53.00
N ASN A 217 -25.48 7.21 -53.24
CA ASN A 217 -25.38 8.23 -54.30
C ASN A 217 -24.57 7.74 -55.52
N ASP A 218 -23.95 6.57 -55.43
CA ASP A 218 -23.16 5.93 -56.50
C ASP A 218 -23.92 4.78 -57.19
N ASP A 219 -25.16 4.48 -56.76
CA ASP A 219 -26.16 3.58 -57.39
C ASP A 219 -27.23 4.39 -58.17
#